data_AF-A0A2N0ZYG5-F1
#
_entry.id   AF-A0A2N0ZYG5-F1
#
_cell.length_a   1.000
_cell.length_b   1.000
_cell.length_c   1.000
_cell.angle_alpha   90.00
_cell.angle_beta   90.00
_cell.angle_gamma   90.00
#
_symmetry.space_group_name_H-M   'P 1'
#
loop_
_entity.id
_entity.type
_entity.pdbx_description
1 polymer ?
#
loop_
_entity_poly.entity_id
_entity_poly.type
_entity_poly.pdbx_seq_one_letter_code
_entity_poly.pdbx_strand_id
1 'polypeptide(L)'
;MFYIKAFIAGIVGTLIGGLILGFLVDLIFTNWVASGSAKFGNWAAWTGAFFTLFAAIAAGIAARGALKTLSFMRIQHADLATENTNRFEHEKNVWKEQKEMLFFQKHREHKQQFYNTLNDLQKEHSISFYNRSNLYSSIYPKNRFDHCDYEVDLNDDGALGHKNLHYLFNDISESLSKFVNFSGIKLQKHIEDHLNKLLRFSSLLHINFNDDNKTGDLYWNVDQLNSKVYILNIFDSLKSTIVMQNVFFEMLSFSGNELPANINHQRTNVYQKSLSSFFYTPHYRSSYIPNKQEVNTFLKELISFSDVISSSDIYRQSNHLWMHHCHVELFFYNPKNKDVSLENCDVLVKLFEKRISAITLFHGEKNGLNLPLQHHLFATEVQLKNLVSRHSARL
;
A
#
# COMPACT_ATOMS: atom_id res chain seq x y z
N MET A 1 15.37 -74.09 -39.09
CA MET A 1 14.30 -74.56 -38.16
C MET A 1 12.91 -74.63 -38.81
N PHE A 2 12.57 -73.73 -39.75
CA PHE A 2 11.26 -73.72 -40.42
C PHE A 2 10.99 -75.01 -41.23
N TYR A 3 11.98 -75.51 -41.98
CA TYR A 3 11.86 -76.72 -42.79
C TYR A 3 11.57 -78.00 -41.98
N ILE A 4 12.16 -78.13 -40.78
CA ILE A 4 11.90 -79.28 -39.89
C ILE A 4 10.46 -79.24 -39.36
N LYS A 5 9.96 -78.05 -39.02
CA LYS A 5 8.57 -77.88 -38.56
C LYS A 5 7.56 -78.16 -39.67
N ALA A 6 7.82 -77.69 -40.89
CA ALA A 6 6.99 -77.97 -42.06
C ALA A 6 6.98 -79.46 -42.42
N PHE A 7 8.12 -80.13 -42.32
CA PHE A 7 8.25 -81.58 -42.58
C PHE A 7 7.48 -82.42 -41.56
N ILE A 8 7.60 -82.11 -40.26
CA ILE A 8 6.84 -82.80 -39.20
C ILE A 8 5.33 -82.54 -39.35
N ALA A 9 4.92 -81.31 -39.67
CA ALA A 9 3.53 -80.98 -39.93
C ALA A 9 2.97 -81.74 -41.15
N GLY A 10 3.78 -81.90 -42.20
CA GLY A 10 3.44 -82.70 -43.37
C GLY A 10 3.23 -84.18 -43.04
N ILE A 11 4.15 -84.81 -42.28
CA ILE A 11 4.01 -86.21 -41.85
C ILE A 11 2.76 -86.41 -40.99
N VAL A 12 2.53 -85.53 -40.02
CA VAL A 12 1.35 -85.59 -39.14
C VAL A 12 0.06 -85.37 -39.93
N GLY A 13 0.05 -84.41 -40.87
CA GLY A 13 -1.11 -84.16 -41.74
C GLY A 13 -1.43 -85.34 -42.66
N THR A 14 -0.41 -86.04 -43.16
CA THR A 14 -0.58 -87.21 -44.03
C THR A 14 -1.09 -88.42 -43.24
N LEU A 15 -0.60 -88.63 -42.02
CA LEU A 15 -1.09 -89.68 -41.11
C LEU A 15 -2.53 -89.44 -40.65
N ILE A 16 -2.87 -88.20 -40.28
CA ILE A 16 -4.23 -87.82 -39.89
C ILE A 16 -5.17 -87.90 -41.09
N GLY A 17 -4.75 -87.39 -42.25
CA GLY A 17 -5.49 -87.48 -43.49
C GLY A 17 -5.78 -88.93 -43.87
N GLY A 18 -4.77 -89.82 -43.79
CA GLY A 18 -4.94 -91.25 -44.05
C GLY A 18 -5.88 -91.96 -43.06
N LEU A 19 -5.81 -91.63 -41.77
CA LEU A 19 -6.71 -92.18 -40.75
C LEU A 19 -8.16 -91.72 -40.93
N ILE A 20 -8.38 -90.43 -41.24
CA ILE A 20 -9.72 -89.88 -41.47
C ILE A 20 -10.30 -90.38 -42.80
N LEU A 21 -9.49 -90.46 -43.86
CA LEU A 21 -9.95 -91.00 -45.15
C LEU A 21 -10.28 -92.49 -45.03
N GLY A 22 -9.45 -93.27 -44.33
CA GLY A 22 -9.73 -94.68 -44.05
C GLY A 22 -11.03 -94.87 -43.29
N PHE A 23 -11.29 -94.03 -42.28
CA PHE A 23 -12.55 -94.01 -41.54
C PHE A 23 -13.76 -93.62 -42.42
N LEU A 24 -13.64 -92.59 -43.25
CA LEU A 24 -14.72 -92.18 -44.16
C LEU A 24 -15.00 -93.24 -45.22
N VAL A 25 -13.97 -93.92 -45.73
CA VAL A 25 -14.12 -95.01 -46.71
C VAL A 25 -14.82 -96.20 -46.08
N ASP A 26 -14.46 -96.62 -44.87
CA ASP A 26 -15.14 -97.72 -44.16
C ASP A 26 -16.56 -97.34 -43.67
N LEU A 27 -16.83 -96.06 -43.43
CA LEU A 27 -18.16 -95.62 -42.99
C LEU A 27 -19.13 -95.42 -44.16
N ILE A 28 -18.63 -95.05 -45.34
CA ILE A 28 -19.44 -94.78 -46.55
C ILE A 28 -19.60 -96.04 -47.43
N PHE A 29 -18.57 -96.89 -47.57
CA PHE A 29 -18.59 -97.96 -48.58
C PHE A 29 -18.91 -99.36 -48.05
N THR A 30 -18.68 -99.67 -46.77
CA THR A 30 -18.86 -101.05 -46.29
C THR A 30 -20.17 -101.34 -45.58
N ASN A 31 -20.95 -100.35 -45.11
CA ASN A 31 -22.26 -100.57 -44.42
C ASN A 31 -22.19 -101.68 -43.33
N TRP A 32 -21.00 -101.95 -42.77
CA TRP A 32 -20.68 -103.17 -42.01
C TRP A 32 -20.32 -102.88 -40.55
N VAL A 33 -20.84 -101.79 -40.00
CA VAL A 33 -20.71 -101.50 -38.58
C VAL A 33 -22.07 -101.10 -38.04
N ALA A 34 -22.79 -102.08 -37.47
CA ALA A 34 -23.96 -101.79 -36.66
C ALA A 34 -23.55 -100.87 -35.50
N SER A 35 -24.20 -99.71 -35.39
CA SER A 35 -24.04 -98.79 -34.27
C SER A 35 -24.35 -99.54 -32.97
N GLY A 36 -23.31 -99.81 -32.16
CA GLY A 36 -23.41 -100.60 -30.93
C GLY A 36 -22.47 -101.81 -30.81
N SER A 37 -21.69 -102.15 -31.85
CA SER A 37 -20.68 -103.21 -31.74
C SER A 37 -19.46 -102.78 -30.90
N ALA A 38 -18.85 -103.73 -30.19
CA ALA A 38 -17.63 -103.50 -29.39
C ALA A 38 -16.45 -102.93 -30.22
N LYS A 39 -16.40 -103.23 -31.53
CA LYS A 39 -15.37 -102.70 -32.45
C LYS A 39 -15.56 -101.21 -32.72
N PHE A 40 -16.80 -100.74 -32.88
CA PHE A 40 -17.09 -99.31 -33.04
C PHE A 40 -16.75 -98.53 -31.76
N GLY A 41 -17.11 -99.09 -30.58
CA GLY A 41 -16.79 -98.48 -29.29
C GLY A 41 -15.28 -98.32 -29.06
N ASN A 42 -14.48 -99.33 -29.43
CA ASN A 42 -13.02 -99.27 -29.29
C ASN A 42 -12.38 -98.21 -30.20
N TRP A 43 -12.88 -98.08 -31.43
CA TRP A 43 -12.42 -97.05 -32.36
C TRP A 43 -12.86 -95.65 -31.95
N ALA A 44 -14.12 -95.46 -31.54
CA ALA A 44 -14.60 -94.19 -31.01
C ALA A 44 -13.81 -93.76 -29.76
N ALA A 45 -13.46 -94.70 -28.89
CA ALA A 45 -12.59 -94.45 -27.73
C ALA A 45 -11.17 -94.02 -28.14
N TRP A 46 -10.58 -94.65 -29.15
CA TRP A 46 -9.25 -94.26 -29.67
C TRP A 46 -9.27 -92.88 -30.32
N THR A 47 -10.26 -92.61 -31.17
CA THR A 47 -10.43 -91.31 -31.82
C THR A 47 -10.70 -90.21 -30.80
N GLY A 48 -11.56 -90.48 -29.80
CA GLY A 48 -11.81 -89.58 -28.68
C GLY A 48 -10.57 -89.29 -27.84
N ALA A 49 -9.77 -90.32 -27.51
CA ALA A 49 -8.52 -90.16 -26.78
C ALA A 49 -7.47 -89.36 -27.58
N PHE A 50 -7.38 -89.59 -28.89
CA PHE A 50 -6.47 -88.85 -29.77
C PHE A 50 -6.83 -87.37 -29.89
N PHE A 51 -8.12 -87.05 -30.10
CA PHE A 51 -8.57 -85.66 -30.11
C PHE A 51 -8.45 -84.98 -28.74
N THR A 52 -8.62 -85.71 -27.64
CA THR A 52 -8.40 -85.20 -26.28
C THR A 52 -6.92 -84.85 -26.05
N LEU A 53 -5.99 -85.67 -26.54
CA LEU A 53 -4.55 -85.39 -26.49
C LEU A 53 -4.18 -84.16 -27.34
N PHE A 54 -4.73 -84.04 -28.56
CA PHE A 54 -4.52 -82.87 -29.41
C PHE A 54 -5.12 -81.60 -28.80
N ALA A 55 -6.31 -81.69 -28.20
CA ALA A 55 -6.92 -80.59 -27.48
C ALA A 55 -6.06 -80.17 -26.28
N ALA A 56 -5.47 -81.12 -25.54
CA ALA A 56 -4.55 -80.83 -24.43
C ALA A 56 -3.25 -80.16 -24.90
N ILE A 57 -2.68 -80.59 -26.03
CA ILE A 57 -1.47 -79.97 -26.62
C ILE A 57 -1.79 -78.57 -27.15
N ALA A 58 -2.90 -78.41 -27.87
CA ALA A 58 -3.37 -77.11 -28.36
C ALA A 58 -3.68 -76.14 -27.22
N ALA A 59 -4.32 -76.62 -26.15
CA ALA A 59 -4.55 -75.86 -24.92
C ALA A 59 -3.23 -75.48 -24.23
N GLY A 60 -2.24 -76.37 -24.20
CA GLY A 60 -0.90 -76.07 -23.67
C GLY A 60 -0.14 -75.01 -24.47
N ILE A 61 -0.26 -75.03 -25.80
CA ILE A 61 0.34 -74.00 -26.68
C ILE A 61 -0.40 -72.66 -26.52
N ALA A 62 -1.74 -72.67 -26.48
CA ALA A 62 -2.56 -71.49 -26.24
C ALA A 62 -2.27 -70.87 -24.86
N ALA A 63 -2.13 -71.68 -23.81
CA ALA A 63 -1.77 -71.24 -22.46
C ALA A 63 -0.38 -70.58 -22.41
N ARG A 64 0.62 -71.15 -23.11
CA ARG A 64 1.96 -70.54 -23.23
C ARG A 64 1.94 -69.22 -24.00
N GLY A 65 1.09 -69.10 -25.03
CA GLY A 65 0.85 -67.85 -25.76
C GLY A 65 0.23 -66.79 -24.85
N ALA A 66 -0.84 -67.13 -24.13
CA ALA A 66 -1.53 -66.24 -23.21
C ALA A 66 -0.63 -65.74 -22.08
N LEU A 67 0.21 -66.61 -21.49
CA LEU A 67 1.18 -66.21 -20.47
C LEU A 67 2.23 -65.22 -20.98
N LYS A 68 2.70 -65.36 -22.23
CA LYS A 68 3.62 -64.40 -22.84
C LYS A 68 2.95 -63.05 -23.09
N THR A 69 1.71 -63.05 -23.57
CA THR A 69 0.92 -61.83 -23.75
C THR A 69 0.67 -61.11 -22.43
N LEU A 70 0.30 -61.85 -21.37
CA LEU A 70 0.12 -61.29 -20.02
C LEU A 70 1.44 -60.71 -19.46
N SER A 71 2.57 -61.39 -19.68
CA SER A 71 3.89 -60.88 -19.28
C SER A 71 4.26 -59.59 -20.02
N PHE A 72 3.99 -59.53 -21.34
CA PHE A 72 4.23 -58.33 -22.15
C PHE A 72 3.33 -57.17 -21.70
N MET A 73 2.03 -57.42 -21.50
CA MET A 73 1.08 -56.41 -20.98
C MET A 73 1.52 -55.91 -19.60
N ARG A 74 2.01 -56.80 -18.71
CA ARG A 74 2.50 -56.39 -17.39
C ARG A 74 3.73 -55.49 -17.47
N ILE A 75 4.68 -55.79 -18.36
CA ILE A 75 5.86 -54.94 -18.60
C ILE A 75 5.42 -53.60 -19.19
N GLN A 76 4.54 -53.61 -20.19
CA GLN A 76 4.02 -52.39 -20.81
C GLN A 76 3.25 -51.52 -19.80
N HIS A 77 2.48 -52.11 -18.88
CA HIS A 77 1.83 -51.39 -17.80
C HIS A 77 2.81 -50.82 -16.78
N ALA A 78 3.90 -51.54 -16.46
CA ALA A 78 4.95 -51.04 -15.58
C ALA A 78 5.74 -49.88 -16.22
N ASP A 79 6.06 -49.97 -17.51
CA ASP A 79 6.74 -48.92 -18.27
C ASP A 79 5.86 -47.68 -18.39
N LEU A 80 4.57 -47.84 -18.71
CA LEU A 80 3.60 -46.73 -18.75
C LEU A 80 3.41 -46.08 -17.38
N ALA A 81 3.37 -46.88 -16.30
CA ALA A 81 3.28 -46.34 -14.94
C ALA A 81 4.52 -45.49 -14.59
N THR A 82 5.70 -45.96 -14.97
CA THR A 82 6.97 -45.26 -14.73
C THR A 82 7.10 -43.98 -15.59
N GLU A 83 6.64 -44.02 -16.84
CA GLU A 83 6.62 -42.84 -17.70
C GLU A 83 5.63 -41.79 -17.19
N ASN A 84 4.46 -42.21 -16.73
CA ASN A 84 3.47 -41.31 -16.12
C ASN A 84 3.99 -40.66 -14.83
N THR A 85 4.70 -41.40 -13.98
CA THR A 85 5.33 -40.80 -12.79
C THR A 85 6.40 -39.79 -13.17
N ASN A 86 7.25 -40.09 -14.16
CA ASN A 86 8.29 -39.17 -14.62
C ASN A 86 7.70 -37.91 -15.26
N ARG A 87 6.63 -38.04 -16.06
CA ARG A 87 5.90 -36.90 -16.64
C ARG A 87 5.26 -36.05 -15.56
N PHE A 88 4.61 -36.66 -14.57
CA PHE A 88 4.01 -35.95 -13.46
C PHE A 88 5.05 -35.19 -12.63
N GLU A 89 6.21 -35.80 -12.36
CA GLU A 89 7.33 -35.12 -11.68
C GLU A 89 7.89 -33.96 -12.50
N HIS A 90 8.05 -34.14 -13.81
CA HIS A 90 8.48 -33.08 -14.72
C HIS A 90 7.48 -31.91 -14.76
N GLU A 91 6.19 -32.19 -14.93
CA GLU A 91 5.12 -31.19 -14.90
C GLU A 91 5.09 -30.44 -13.57
N LYS A 92 5.26 -31.14 -12.45
CA LYS A 92 5.33 -30.53 -11.12
C LYS A 92 6.53 -29.58 -10.99
N ASN A 93 7.69 -29.95 -11.53
CA ASN A 93 8.88 -29.11 -11.51
C ASN A 93 8.70 -27.87 -12.41
N VAL A 94 8.18 -28.04 -13.62
CA VAL A 94 7.87 -26.93 -14.53
C VAL A 94 6.84 -25.99 -13.91
N TRP A 95 5.79 -26.53 -13.28
CA TRP A 95 4.79 -25.73 -12.58
C TRP A 95 5.39 -24.93 -11.42
N LYS A 96 6.33 -25.53 -10.67
CA LYS A 96 7.03 -24.85 -9.59
C LYS A 96 7.85 -23.66 -10.12
N GLU A 97 8.64 -23.86 -11.17
CA GLU A 97 9.43 -22.79 -11.79
C GLU A 97 8.55 -21.67 -12.36
N GLN A 98 7.45 -22.03 -13.04
CA GLN A 98 6.48 -21.06 -13.55
C GLN A 98 5.81 -20.27 -12.42
N LYS A 99 5.48 -20.93 -11.31
CA LYS A 99 4.89 -20.28 -10.12
C LYS A 99 5.85 -19.28 -9.49
N GLU A 100 7.12 -19.64 -9.35
CA GLU A 100 8.17 -18.75 -8.84
C GLU A 100 8.36 -17.52 -9.76
N MET A 101 8.42 -17.74 -11.08
CA MET A 101 8.50 -16.65 -12.06
C MET A 101 7.28 -15.73 -11.99
N LEU A 102 6.08 -16.28 -11.83
CA LEU A 102 4.85 -15.51 -11.70
C LEU A 102 4.85 -14.63 -10.44
N PHE A 103 5.29 -15.15 -9.28
CA PHE A 103 5.38 -14.34 -8.07
C PHE A 103 6.41 -13.23 -8.19
N PHE A 104 7.56 -13.51 -8.80
CA PHE A 104 8.57 -12.48 -9.06
C PHE A 104 8.01 -11.36 -9.96
N GLN A 105 7.31 -11.73 -11.04
CA GLN A 105 6.67 -10.76 -11.94
C GLN A 105 5.61 -9.92 -11.21
N LYS A 106 4.71 -10.56 -10.45
CA LYS A 106 3.70 -9.88 -9.64
C LYS A 106 4.32 -8.90 -8.64
N HIS A 107 5.34 -9.34 -7.89
CA HIS A 107 6.04 -8.49 -6.92
C HIS A 107 6.66 -7.26 -7.60
N ARG A 108 7.35 -7.48 -8.73
CA ARG A 108 7.98 -6.40 -9.50
C ARG A 108 6.95 -5.40 -10.02
N GLU A 109 5.86 -5.90 -10.61
CA GLU A 109 4.78 -5.07 -11.16
C GLU A 109 4.08 -4.28 -10.06
N HIS A 110 3.72 -4.92 -8.95
CA HIS A 110 3.09 -4.27 -7.82
C HIS A 110 3.97 -3.14 -7.24
N LYS A 111 5.26 -3.42 -7.01
CA LYS A 111 6.22 -2.43 -6.54
C LYS A 111 6.40 -1.27 -7.54
N GLN A 112 6.40 -1.57 -8.84
CA GLN A 112 6.46 -0.56 -9.89
C GLN A 112 5.19 0.31 -9.91
N GLN A 113 4.01 -0.28 -9.79
CA GLN A 113 2.75 0.47 -9.74
C GLN A 113 2.68 1.37 -8.51
N PHE A 114 3.08 0.85 -7.34
CA PHE A 114 3.22 1.66 -6.13
C PHE A 114 4.13 2.88 -6.38
N TYR A 115 5.26 2.68 -7.06
CA TYR A 115 6.14 3.78 -7.41
C TYR A 115 5.51 4.74 -8.43
N ASN A 116 4.72 4.28 -9.38
CA ASN A 116 3.99 5.16 -10.28
C ASN A 116 3.02 6.06 -9.50
N THR A 117 2.23 5.47 -8.58
CA THR A 117 1.33 6.22 -7.69
C THR A 117 2.08 7.29 -6.88
N LEU A 118 3.23 6.95 -6.30
CA LEU A 118 4.05 7.94 -5.59
C LEU A 118 4.53 9.06 -6.53
N ASN A 119 4.91 8.76 -7.77
CA ASN A 119 5.35 9.78 -8.73
C ASN A 119 4.20 10.74 -9.08
N ASP A 120 2.99 10.24 -9.20
CA ASP A 120 1.82 11.06 -9.53
C ASP A 120 1.46 11.98 -8.35
N LEU A 121 1.49 11.46 -7.12
CA LEU A 121 1.34 12.27 -5.90
C LEU A 121 2.41 13.36 -5.77
N GLN A 122 3.66 13.07 -6.13
CA GLN A 122 4.73 14.08 -6.12
C GLN A 122 4.45 15.23 -7.07
N LYS A 123 4.00 14.91 -8.29
CA LYS A 123 3.65 15.92 -9.31
C LYS A 123 2.45 16.75 -8.88
N GLU A 124 1.43 16.11 -8.31
CA GLU A 124 0.19 16.78 -7.91
C GLU A 124 0.40 17.74 -6.73
N HIS A 125 1.19 17.32 -5.74
CA HIS A 125 1.26 18.01 -4.45
C HIS A 125 2.56 18.78 -4.19
N SER A 126 3.51 18.78 -5.14
CA SER A 126 4.84 19.40 -4.97
C SER A 126 5.56 18.89 -3.72
N ILE A 127 5.59 17.57 -3.57
CA ILE A 127 6.28 16.86 -2.50
C ILE A 127 7.36 15.93 -3.08
N SER A 128 8.24 15.45 -2.22
CA SER A 128 9.21 14.40 -2.55
C SER A 128 9.13 13.25 -1.55
N PHE A 129 9.15 12.01 -2.05
CA PHE A 129 9.25 10.84 -1.19
C PHE A 129 10.72 10.46 -1.00
N TYR A 130 11.18 10.45 0.24
CA TYR A 130 12.51 9.89 0.55
C TYR A 130 12.40 8.39 0.83
N ASN A 131 13.46 7.63 0.51
CA ASN A 131 13.56 6.22 0.86
C ASN A 131 12.30 5.37 0.52
N ARG A 132 11.85 5.46 -0.74
CA ARG A 132 10.62 4.84 -1.27
C ARG A 132 10.61 3.31 -1.12
N SER A 133 11.77 2.66 -1.11
CA SER A 133 11.85 1.22 -0.88
C SER A 133 11.49 0.85 0.55
N ASN A 134 11.95 1.63 1.54
CA ASN A 134 11.59 1.40 2.93
C ASN A 134 10.10 1.65 3.18
N LEU A 135 9.53 2.68 2.55
CA LEU A 135 8.09 2.95 2.58
C LEU A 135 7.28 1.77 2.00
N TYR A 136 7.69 1.24 0.84
CA TYR A 136 7.03 0.06 0.28
C TYR A 136 7.11 -1.14 1.23
N SER A 137 8.28 -1.42 1.80
CA SER A 137 8.45 -2.54 2.73
C SER A 137 7.77 -2.35 4.08
N SER A 138 7.50 -1.11 4.51
CA SER A 138 6.79 -0.84 5.76
C SER A 138 5.28 -1.05 5.61
N ILE A 139 4.74 -0.77 4.41
CA ILE A 139 3.34 -1.02 4.06
C ILE A 139 3.13 -2.51 3.74
N TYR A 140 4.05 -3.12 2.99
CA TYR A 140 3.97 -4.51 2.53
C TYR A 140 5.13 -5.38 3.06
N PRO A 141 5.22 -5.63 4.37
CA PRO A 141 6.36 -6.33 4.98
C PRO A 141 6.46 -7.82 4.59
N LYS A 142 5.34 -8.42 4.17
CA LYS A 142 5.29 -9.82 3.71
C LYS A 142 5.69 -9.99 2.25
N ASN A 143 5.70 -8.91 1.46
CA ASN A 143 5.96 -9.00 0.02
C ASN A 143 7.45 -9.27 -0.25
N ARG A 144 7.72 -10.41 -0.87
CA ARG A 144 9.04 -10.94 -1.24
C ARG A 144 8.99 -11.50 -2.67
N PHE A 145 10.10 -12.05 -3.16
CA PHE A 145 10.14 -12.61 -4.52
C PHE A 145 9.24 -13.85 -4.70
N ASP A 146 8.99 -14.57 -3.61
CA ASP A 146 8.21 -15.81 -3.54
C ASP A 146 6.77 -15.61 -3.03
N HIS A 147 6.42 -14.40 -2.61
CA HIS A 147 5.10 -14.08 -2.04
C HIS A 147 4.72 -12.62 -2.28
N CYS A 148 3.50 -12.36 -2.74
CA CYS A 148 3.02 -11.01 -3.01
C CYS A 148 1.52 -10.88 -2.73
N ASP A 149 1.18 -10.11 -1.70
CA ASP A 149 -0.18 -9.72 -1.34
C ASP A 149 -0.41 -8.26 -1.75
N TYR A 150 -1.62 -7.99 -2.26
CA TYR A 150 -2.08 -6.66 -2.63
C TYR A 150 -2.84 -5.96 -1.49
N GLU A 151 -3.46 -6.78 -0.64
CA GLU A 151 -4.24 -6.31 0.50
C GLU A 151 -3.40 -6.34 1.77
N VAL A 152 -3.60 -5.34 2.62
CA VAL A 152 -2.96 -5.27 3.94
C VAL A 152 -4.04 -5.28 4.99
N ASP A 153 -4.05 -6.32 5.84
CA ASP A 153 -4.92 -6.35 7.02
C ASP A 153 -4.35 -5.44 8.10
N LEU A 154 -5.08 -4.37 8.43
CA LEU A 154 -4.70 -3.41 9.47
C LEU A 154 -4.76 -4.01 10.89
N ASN A 155 -5.42 -5.15 11.08
CA ASN A 155 -5.46 -5.84 12.36
C ASN A 155 -4.23 -6.72 12.59
N ASP A 156 -3.55 -7.14 11.52
CA ASP A 156 -2.37 -8.00 11.59
C ASP A 156 -1.19 -7.28 12.27
N ASP A 157 -0.62 -7.90 13.28
CA ASP A 157 0.56 -7.40 13.99
C ASP A 157 1.82 -7.39 13.10
N GLY A 158 1.80 -8.12 11.98
CA GLY A 158 2.84 -8.05 10.96
C GLY A 158 2.85 -6.74 10.15
N ALA A 159 1.71 -6.02 10.06
CA ALA A 159 1.54 -4.83 9.22
C ALA A 159 1.86 -3.51 9.96
N LEU A 160 2.90 -3.51 10.80
CA LEU A 160 3.21 -2.41 11.72
C LEU A 160 3.28 -1.03 11.06
N GLY A 161 3.81 -0.91 9.83
CA GLY A 161 3.90 0.39 9.15
C GLY A 161 2.53 0.97 8.81
N HIS A 162 1.69 0.20 8.13
CA HIS A 162 0.35 0.64 7.72
C HIS A 162 -0.57 0.84 8.95
N LYS A 163 -0.54 -0.09 9.89
CA LYS A 163 -1.26 -0.02 11.16
C LYS A 163 -0.88 1.23 11.96
N ASN A 164 0.41 1.54 12.08
CA ASN A 164 0.88 2.75 12.75
C ASN A 164 0.44 4.05 12.05
N LEU A 165 0.44 4.07 10.72
CA LEU A 165 -0.08 5.21 9.95
C LEU A 165 -1.57 5.43 10.22
N HIS A 166 -2.36 4.36 10.23
CA HIS A 166 -3.79 4.43 10.51
C HIS A 166 -4.09 4.93 11.93
N TYR A 167 -3.41 4.38 12.95
CA TYR A 167 -3.57 4.86 14.33
C TYR A 167 -3.15 6.32 14.47
N LEU A 168 -2.02 6.71 13.89
CA LEU A 168 -1.54 8.08 14.00
C LEU A 168 -2.46 9.09 13.29
N PHE A 169 -3.07 8.70 12.16
CA PHE A 169 -4.08 9.51 11.50
C PHE A 169 -5.31 9.73 12.41
N ASN A 170 -5.78 8.67 13.07
CA ASN A 170 -6.90 8.77 14.03
C ASN A 170 -6.53 9.62 15.25
N ASP A 171 -5.31 9.52 15.76
CA ASP A 171 -4.80 10.37 16.85
C ASP A 171 -4.74 11.86 16.44
N ILE A 172 -4.40 12.14 15.19
CA ILE A 172 -4.40 13.51 14.63
C ILE A 172 -5.83 14.04 14.53
N SER A 173 -6.76 13.23 13.99
CA SER A 173 -8.20 13.53 13.92
C SER A 173 -8.77 13.86 15.30
N GLU A 174 -8.51 13.00 16.29
CA GLU A 174 -8.97 13.19 17.66
C GLU A 174 -8.29 14.41 18.32
N SER A 175 -7.02 14.65 18.03
CA SER A 175 -6.32 15.85 18.51
C SER A 175 -6.94 17.14 17.98
N LEU A 176 -7.35 17.18 16.70
CA LEU A 176 -8.02 18.34 16.10
C LEU A 176 -9.33 18.68 16.80
N SER A 177 -10.16 17.67 17.10
CA SER A 177 -11.45 17.88 17.77
C SER A 177 -11.32 18.41 19.20
N LYS A 178 -10.22 18.11 19.88
CA LYS A 178 -9.97 18.53 21.28
C LYS A 178 -9.52 19.99 21.44
N PHE A 179 -9.14 20.71 20.37
CA PHE A 179 -8.62 22.08 20.49
C PHE A 179 -9.60 23.05 21.17
N VAL A 180 -10.90 22.88 20.96
CA VAL A 180 -11.93 23.74 21.57
C VAL A 180 -12.05 23.58 23.10
N ASN A 181 -11.52 22.47 23.65
CA ASN A 181 -11.64 22.13 25.07
C ASN A 181 -10.45 22.64 25.90
N PHE A 182 -9.44 23.23 25.28
CA PHE A 182 -8.22 23.66 25.95
C PHE A 182 -8.01 25.16 25.90
N SER A 183 -7.39 25.70 26.95
CA SER A 183 -6.97 27.09 27.05
C SER A 183 -5.65 27.22 27.81
N GLY A 184 -4.98 28.37 27.67
CA GLY A 184 -3.73 28.68 28.36
C GLY A 184 -2.64 27.62 28.15
N ILE A 185 -2.00 27.20 29.24
CA ILE A 185 -0.88 26.24 29.23
C ILE A 185 -1.31 24.87 28.67
N LYS A 186 -2.56 24.44 28.91
CA LYS A 186 -3.05 23.15 28.39
C LYS A 186 -3.14 23.16 26.86
N LEU A 187 -3.62 24.26 26.30
CA LEU A 187 -3.70 24.45 24.84
C LEU A 187 -2.30 24.42 24.21
N GLN A 188 -1.33 25.02 24.88
CA GLN A 188 0.05 25.05 24.43
C GLN A 188 0.70 23.66 24.42
N LYS A 189 0.52 22.86 25.48
CA LYS A 189 0.99 21.46 25.49
C LYS A 189 0.31 20.62 24.42
N HIS A 190 -0.99 20.86 24.20
CA HIS A 190 -1.76 20.13 23.20
C HIS A 190 -1.30 20.44 21.78
N ILE A 191 -0.96 21.69 21.47
CA ILE A 191 -0.44 22.02 20.13
C ILE A 191 0.95 21.44 19.87
N GLU A 192 1.82 21.41 20.88
CA GLU A 192 3.13 20.79 20.76
C GLU A 192 3.00 19.28 20.50
N ASP A 193 2.16 18.58 21.27
CA ASP A 193 1.84 17.18 21.04
C ASP A 193 1.23 16.94 19.65
N HIS A 194 0.34 17.82 19.21
CA HIS A 194 -0.24 17.77 17.87
C HIS A 194 0.82 17.92 16.77
N LEU A 195 1.73 18.88 16.90
CA LEU A 195 2.83 19.08 15.95
C LEU A 195 3.79 17.88 15.93
N ASN A 196 4.07 17.26 17.08
CA ASN A 196 4.86 16.04 17.17
C ASN A 196 4.19 14.90 16.38
N LYS A 197 2.86 14.76 16.50
CA LYS A 197 2.07 13.77 15.75
C LYS A 197 2.13 14.03 14.25
N LEU A 198 1.95 15.28 13.81
CA LEU A 198 2.09 15.65 12.39
C LEU A 198 3.48 15.35 11.84
N LEU A 199 4.54 15.67 12.59
CA LEU A 199 5.91 15.34 12.19
C LEU A 199 6.10 13.82 12.05
N ARG A 200 5.68 13.06 13.07
CA ARG A 200 5.79 11.60 13.03
C ARG A 200 5.01 11.02 11.86
N PHE A 201 3.85 11.59 11.54
CA PHE A 201 3.02 11.16 10.43
C PHE A 201 3.68 11.43 9.08
N SER A 202 4.18 12.65 8.85
CA SER A 202 4.99 12.97 7.66
C SER A 202 6.21 12.06 7.54
N SER A 203 6.84 11.71 8.66
CA SER A 203 8.02 10.84 8.69
C SER A 203 7.66 9.40 8.32
N LEU A 204 6.55 8.85 8.81
CA LEU A 204 6.09 7.51 8.45
C LEU A 204 5.58 7.43 7.00
N LEU A 205 5.05 8.53 6.46
CA LEU A 205 4.72 8.63 5.03
C LEU A 205 5.95 8.84 4.14
N HIS A 206 7.12 9.07 4.74
CA HIS A 206 8.37 9.39 4.07
C HIS A 206 8.26 10.60 3.14
N ILE A 207 7.49 11.62 3.53
CA ILE A 207 7.28 12.83 2.74
C ILE A 207 8.23 13.93 3.20
N ASN A 208 8.87 14.57 2.23
CA ASN A 208 9.47 15.90 2.37
C ASN A 208 8.67 16.88 1.53
N PHE A 209 8.20 17.95 2.17
CA PHE A 209 7.61 19.08 1.46
C PHE A 209 8.71 19.88 0.78
N ASN A 210 8.44 20.40 -0.42
CA ASN A 210 9.33 21.37 -1.04
C ASN A 210 9.32 22.64 -0.17
N ASP A 211 10.48 22.94 0.42
CA ASP A 211 10.68 24.07 1.30
C ASP A 211 10.94 25.34 0.46
N ASP A 212 9.92 26.17 0.35
CA ASP A 212 10.02 27.48 -0.28
C ASP A 212 10.59 28.54 0.70
N ASN A 213 10.92 28.14 1.94
CA ASN A 213 11.44 28.97 3.01
C ASN A 213 10.60 30.25 3.20
N LYS A 214 9.28 30.08 3.26
CA LYS A 214 8.27 31.14 3.39
C LYS A 214 8.09 31.60 4.83
N THR A 215 7.61 32.83 4.99
CA THR A 215 7.20 33.34 6.30
C THR A 215 6.11 32.45 6.89
N GLY A 216 6.30 32.04 8.14
CA GLY A 216 5.36 31.15 8.82
C GLY A 216 5.68 29.66 8.70
N ASP A 217 6.66 29.27 7.89
CA ASP A 217 7.10 27.87 7.83
C ASP A 217 7.61 27.42 9.19
N LEU A 218 7.17 26.25 9.63
CA LEU A 218 7.55 25.67 10.90
C LEU A 218 8.43 24.45 10.64
N TYR A 219 9.66 24.52 11.16
CA TYR A 219 10.61 23.43 11.09
C TYR A 219 10.80 22.77 12.45
N TRP A 220 11.08 21.47 12.44
CA TRP A 220 11.64 20.81 13.60
C TRP A 220 13.13 21.14 13.72
N ASN A 221 13.56 21.56 14.91
CA ASN A 221 14.96 21.75 15.25
C ASN A 221 15.56 20.44 15.77
N VAL A 222 16.33 19.74 14.94
CA VAL A 222 17.20 18.66 15.41
C VAL A 222 18.61 19.24 15.45
N ASP A 223 19.16 19.44 16.65
CA ASP A 223 20.52 20.00 16.87
C ASP A 223 21.65 19.21 16.18
N GLN A 224 21.33 18.05 15.59
CA GLN A 224 22.27 17.11 14.95
C GLN A 224 22.03 16.92 13.44
N LEU A 225 21.00 17.54 12.84
CA LEU A 225 20.75 17.43 11.40
C LEU A 225 21.11 18.75 10.69
N ASN A 226 21.90 18.66 9.63
CA ASN A 226 22.16 19.78 8.73
C ASN A 226 20.89 20.23 7.97
N SER A 227 19.84 19.41 7.94
CA SER A 227 18.57 19.70 7.29
C SER A 227 17.45 19.92 8.32
N LYS A 228 16.81 21.08 8.25
CA LYS A 228 15.57 21.38 8.96
C LYS A 228 14.43 20.57 8.34
N VAL A 229 13.63 19.89 9.16
CA VAL A 229 12.46 19.15 8.68
C VAL A 229 11.24 20.05 8.70
N TYR A 230 10.73 20.41 7.52
CA TYR A 230 9.50 21.19 7.40
C TYR A 230 8.30 20.36 7.88
N ILE A 231 7.42 20.99 8.66
CA ILE A 231 6.20 20.36 9.17
C ILE A 231 4.98 20.95 8.49
N LEU A 232 4.79 22.26 8.61
CA LEU A 232 3.68 23.01 8.04
C LEU A 232 4.01 24.50 8.02
N ASN A 233 3.25 25.27 7.25
CA ASN A 233 3.22 26.72 7.36
C ASN A 233 2.06 27.12 8.27
N ILE A 234 2.29 28.00 9.26
CA ILE A 234 1.23 28.38 10.19
C ILE A 234 0.06 29.05 9.48
N PHE A 235 0.28 29.84 8.43
CA PHE A 235 -0.75 30.54 7.65
C PHE A 235 -1.42 29.62 6.62
N ASP A 236 -0.81 28.47 6.34
CA ASP A 236 -1.31 27.46 5.40
C ASP A 236 -1.32 26.06 5.96
N SER A 237 -1.64 25.93 7.24
CA SER A 237 -1.53 24.63 7.90
C SER A 237 -2.39 23.58 7.19
N LEU A 238 -3.44 24.01 6.47
CA LEU A 238 -4.39 23.16 5.75
C LEU A 238 -3.72 22.43 4.60
N LYS A 239 -2.88 23.12 3.81
CA LYS A 239 -2.25 22.53 2.63
C LYS A 239 -1.42 21.31 3.01
N SER A 240 -0.55 21.43 4.01
CA SER A 240 0.28 20.30 4.46
C SER A 240 -0.54 19.14 5.01
N THR A 241 -1.59 19.41 5.81
CA THR A 241 -2.45 18.32 6.32
C THR A 241 -3.29 17.64 5.25
N ILE A 242 -3.80 18.39 4.27
CA ILE A 242 -4.53 17.82 3.13
C ILE A 242 -3.63 16.92 2.32
N VAL A 243 -2.41 17.38 2.01
CA VAL A 243 -1.45 16.59 1.25
C VAL A 243 -1.10 15.30 1.99
N MET A 244 -0.81 15.35 3.30
CA MET A 244 -0.56 14.14 4.09
C MET A 244 -1.76 13.19 4.10
N GLN A 245 -2.98 13.72 4.25
CA GLN A 245 -4.20 12.92 4.21
C GLN A 245 -4.39 12.24 2.84
N ASN A 246 -4.24 12.99 1.75
CA ASN A 246 -4.41 12.47 0.40
C ASN A 246 -3.41 11.35 0.10
N VAL A 247 -2.13 11.55 0.47
CA VAL A 247 -1.10 10.52 0.32
C VAL A 247 -1.46 9.27 1.12
N PHE A 248 -1.90 9.44 2.37
CA PHE A 248 -2.34 8.33 3.20
C PHE A 248 -3.56 7.60 2.63
N PHE A 249 -4.56 8.32 2.12
CA PHE A 249 -5.77 7.75 1.52
C PHE A 249 -5.44 6.97 0.25
N GLU A 250 -4.53 7.49 -0.57
CA GLU A 250 -4.05 6.78 -1.76
C GLU A 250 -3.31 5.49 -1.37
N MET A 251 -2.50 5.51 -0.31
CA MET A 251 -1.84 4.30 0.21
C MET A 251 -2.84 3.26 0.74
N LEU A 252 -3.88 3.70 1.45
CA LEU A 252 -4.96 2.82 1.92
C LEU A 252 -5.71 2.21 0.74
N SER A 253 -6.10 3.03 -0.24
CA SER A 253 -6.82 2.59 -1.42
C SER A 253 -6.00 1.61 -2.24
N PHE A 254 -4.71 1.89 -2.44
CA PHE A 254 -3.77 0.99 -3.13
C PHE A 254 -3.61 -0.35 -2.38
N SER A 255 -3.81 -0.36 -1.06
CA SER A 255 -3.77 -1.56 -0.22
C SER A 255 -5.14 -2.22 -0.02
N GLY A 256 -6.16 -1.83 -0.78
CA GLY A 256 -7.52 -2.40 -0.70
C GLY A 256 -8.29 -2.06 0.58
N ASN A 257 -7.87 -1.04 1.33
CA ASN A 257 -8.50 -0.67 2.60
C ASN A 257 -9.56 0.44 2.43
N GLU A 258 -10.53 0.46 3.34
CA GLU A 258 -11.52 1.53 3.41
C GLU A 258 -10.91 2.86 3.84
N LEU A 259 -11.42 3.95 3.25
CA LEU A 259 -10.96 5.30 3.55
C LEU A 259 -11.62 5.82 4.84
N PRO A 260 -10.85 6.31 5.81
CA PRO A 260 -11.42 6.96 6.99
C PRO A 260 -12.04 8.32 6.62
N ALA A 261 -12.80 8.89 7.56
CA ALA A 261 -13.41 10.20 7.38
C ALA A 261 -12.34 11.30 7.18
N ASN A 262 -12.62 12.21 6.26
CA ASN A 262 -11.79 13.38 6.01
C ASN A 262 -11.76 14.30 7.25
N ILE A 263 -10.57 14.76 7.68
CA ILE A 263 -10.39 15.57 8.90
C ILE A 263 -10.39 17.08 8.65
N ASN A 264 -10.50 17.54 7.39
CA ASN A 264 -10.42 18.95 7.02
C ASN A 264 -11.47 19.82 7.73
N HIS A 265 -12.67 19.25 7.94
CA HIS A 265 -13.77 19.94 8.61
C HIS A 265 -13.55 20.15 10.12
N GLN A 266 -12.63 19.40 10.73
CA GLN A 266 -12.36 19.44 12.17
C GLN A 266 -11.43 20.61 12.55
N ARG A 267 -10.92 21.35 11.56
CA ARG A 267 -10.09 22.52 11.77
C ARG A 267 -10.94 23.72 12.17
N THR A 268 -10.88 24.03 13.45
CA THR A 268 -11.59 25.17 14.03
C THR A 268 -10.73 26.43 13.98
N ASN A 269 -11.37 27.60 14.08
CA ASN A 269 -10.65 28.87 14.26
C ASN A 269 -9.70 28.82 15.47
N VAL A 270 -10.06 28.03 16.50
CA VAL A 270 -9.23 27.81 17.70
C VAL A 270 -7.90 27.15 17.33
N TYR A 271 -7.89 26.16 16.45
CA TYR A 271 -6.65 25.51 16.00
C TYR A 271 -5.68 26.51 15.34
N GLN A 272 -6.18 27.28 14.38
CA GLN A 272 -5.38 28.25 13.63
C GLN A 272 -4.89 29.41 14.53
N LYS A 273 -5.72 29.86 15.47
CA LYS A 273 -5.30 30.80 16.51
C LYS A 273 -4.21 30.22 17.40
N SER A 274 -4.32 28.94 17.75
CA SER A 274 -3.33 28.25 18.58
C SER A 274 -1.99 28.13 17.86
N LEU A 275 -1.98 27.80 16.57
CA LEU A 275 -0.75 27.77 15.74
C LEU A 275 -0.10 29.15 15.67
N SER A 276 -0.92 30.18 15.48
CA SER A 276 -0.45 31.55 15.50
C SER A 276 0.20 31.87 16.85
N SER A 277 -0.50 31.65 17.97
CA SER A 277 0.07 31.86 19.31
C SER A 277 1.35 31.06 19.58
N PHE A 278 1.45 29.83 19.08
CA PHE A 278 2.64 28.98 19.19
C PHE A 278 3.86 29.61 18.51
N PHE A 279 3.69 30.18 17.31
CA PHE A 279 4.78 30.85 16.58
C PHE A 279 5.47 31.97 17.37
N TYR A 280 4.77 32.62 18.31
CA TYR A 280 5.28 33.77 19.05
C TYR A 280 5.77 33.44 20.46
N THR A 281 5.37 32.30 21.03
CA THR A 281 5.70 31.99 22.42
C THR A 281 7.18 31.54 22.55
N PRO A 282 8.04 32.28 23.28
CA PRO A 282 9.49 32.04 23.30
C PRO A 282 9.91 30.68 23.91
N HIS A 283 9.10 30.14 24.82
CA HIS A 283 9.44 28.94 25.59
C HIS A 283 9.39 27.62 24.80
N TYR A 284 8.81 27.61 23.60
CA TYR A 284 8.69 26.40 22.76
C TYR A 284 9.78 26.26 21.70
N ARG A 285 10.82 27.10 21.78
CA ARG A 285 11.91 27.19 20.77
C ARG A 285 12.95 26.08 20.84
N SER A 286 12.90 25.14 21.79
CA SER A 286 13.88 24.04 21.81
C SER A 286 13.72 23.12 20.61
N SER A 287 12.47 22.80 20.24
CA SER A 287 12.17 21.74 19.26
C SER A 287 11.63 22.26 17.94
N TYR A 288 11.15 23.51 17.87
CA TYR A 288 10.54 24.07 16.66
C TYR A 288 11.09 25.46 16.31
N ILE A 289 11.49 25.63 15.05
CA ILE A 289 11.98 26.89 14.49
C ILE A 289 10.97 27.42 13.48
N PRO A 290 10.20 28.45 13.86
CA PRO A 290 9.44 29.23 12.88
C PRO A 290 10.35 30.08 11.98
N ASN A 291 10.12 30.03 10.68
CA ASN A 291 10.67 30.98 9.72
C ASN A 291 9.93 32.31 9.82
N LYS A 292 10.66 33.36 10.17
CA LYS A 292 10.07 34.67 10.38
C LYS A 292 10.47 35.69 9.31
N GLN A 293 11.40 35.33 8.42
CA GLN A 293 12.03 36.20 7.43
C GLN A 293 12.32 37.64 7.98
N GLU A 294 12.37 38.64 7.11
CA GLU A 294 12.59 40.05 7.47
C GLU A 294 11.34 40.70 8.10
N VAL A 295 10.16 40.09 7.94
CA VAL A 295 8.88 40.61 8.44
C VAL A 295 8.61 40.30 9.92
N ASN A 296 9.47 39.50 10.55
CA ASN A 296 9.38 39.08 11.95
C ASN A 296 9.06 40.22 12.92
N THR A 297 9.77 41.34 12.81
CA THR A 297 9.62 42.48 13.72
C THR A 297 8.24 43.09 13.61
N PHE A 298 7.70 43.21 12.39
CA PHE A 298 6.36 43.73 12.14
C PHE A 298 5.28 42.77 12.65
N LEU A 299 5.43 41.47 12.41
CA LEU A 299 4.48 40.46 12.88
C LEU A 299 4.45 40.40 14.41
N LYS A 300 5.62 40.44 15.07
CA LYS A 300 5.72 40.51 16.54
C LYS A 300 4.99 41.72 17.10
N GLU A 301 5.19 42.89 16.50
CA GLU A 301 4.51 44.11 16.93
C GLU A 301 3.01 44.04 16.68
N LEU A 302 2.60 43.42 15.56
CA LEU A 302 1.17 43.25 15.28
C LEU A 302 0.46 42.44 16.35
N ILE A 303 1.13 41.41 16.87
CA ILE A 303 0.55 40.48 17.83
C ILE A 303 0.67 40.93 19.26
N SER A 304 1.80 41.53 19.67
CA SER A 304 1.96 42.09 21.01
C SER A 304 0.79 43.01 21.37
N PHE A 305 0.38 43.84 20.40
CA PHE A 305 -0.76 44.73 20.56
C PHE A 305 -2.12 43.99 20.60
N SER A 306 -2.30 42.93 19.82
CA SER A 306 -3.50 42.08 19.90
C SER A 306 -3.62 41.39 21.26
N ASP A 307 -2.50 40.95 21.84
CA ASP A 307 -2.47 40.38 23.20
C ASP A 307 -2.86 41.43 24.25
N VAL A 308 -2.40 42.68 24.10
CA VAL A 308 -2.81 43.80 24.96
C VAL A 308 -4.31 44.06 24.86
N ILE A 309 -4.88 44.08 23.65
CA ILE A 309 -6.34 44.29 23.47
C ILE A 309 -7.11 43.14 24.13
N SER A 310 -6.74 41.90 23.85
CA SER A 310 -7.46 40.72 24.34
C SER A 310 -7.38 40.54 25.87
N SER A 311 -6.28 40.97 26.50
CA SER A 311 -6.08 40.84 27.95
C SER A 311 -6.82 41.89 28.79
N SER A 312 -7.35 42.96 28.18
CA SER A 312 -8.02 44.06 28.87
C SER A 312 -9.50 44.16 28.49
N ASP A 313 -10.40 44.03 29.46
CA ASP A 313 -11.85 44.22 29.23
C ASP A 313 -12.17 45.61 28.68
N ILE A 314 -11.44 46.64 29.15
CA ILE A 314 -11.63 48.03 28.73
C ILE A 314 -11.33 48.17 27.22
N TYR A 315 -10.29 47.51 26.72
CA TYR A 315 -9.94 47.57 25.30
C TYR A 315 -10.89 46.73 24.44
N ARG A 316 -11.35 45.58 24.95
CA ARG A 316 -12.36 44.76 24.27
C ARG A 316 -13.70 45.47 24.11
N GLN A 317 -14.05 46.37 25.02
CA GLN A 317 -15.27 47.18 24.92
C GLN A 317 -15.16 48.32 23.89
N SER A 318 -13.95 48.68 23.44
CA SER A 318 -13.78 49.66 22.37
C SER A 318 -14.02 49.02 21.01
N ASN A 319 -15.05 49.49 20.31
CA ASN A 319 -15.39 49.00 18.97
C ASN A 319 -14.20 49.15 18.00
N HIS A 320 -13.47 50.26 18.05
CA HIS A 320 -12.34 50.53 17.17
C HIS A 320 -11.15 49.60 17.42
N LEU A 321 -10.75 49.43 18.69
CA LEU A 321 -9.64 48.55 19.05
C LEU A 321 -10.00 47.08 18.78
N TRP A 322 -11.24 46.68 19.11
CA TRP A 322 -11.70 45.32 18.84
C TRP A 322 -11.78 45.01 17.35
N MET A 323 -12.30 45.93 16.53
CA MET A 323 -12.29 45.79 15.07
C MET A 323 -10.88 45.70 14.50
N HIS A 324 -9.92 46.46 15.04
CA HIS A 324 -8.51 46.32 14.68
C HIS A 324 -7.96 44.93 15.03
N HIS A 325 -8.24 44.45 16.25
CA HIS A 325 -7.88 43.09 16.68
C HIS A 325 -8.43 42.03 15.71
N CYS A 326 -9.70 42.11 15.34
CA CYS A 326 -10.32 41.21 14.37
C CYS A 326 -9.65 41.29 12.98
N HIS A 327 -9.27 42.48 12.49
CA HIS A 327 -8.54 42.61 11.24
C HIS A 327 -7.16 41.95 11.28
N VAL A 328 -6.44 42.06 12.41
CA VAL A 328 -5.17 41.38 12.61
C VAL A 328 -5.37 39.87 12.62
N GLU A 329 -6.38 39.36 13.33
CA GLU A 329 -6.69 37.92 13.30
C GLU A 329 -7.02 37.44 11.88
N LEU A 330 -7.86 38.17 11.14
CA LEU A 330 -8.18 37.88 9.73
C LEU A 330 -6.96 37.88 8.82
N PHE A 331 -5.96 38.73 9.10
CA PHE A 331 -4.70 38.70 8.37
C PHE A 331 -3.98 37.36 8.55
N PHE A 332 -3.93 36.82 9.78
CA PHE A 332 -3.34 35.51 10.05
C PHE A 332 -4.17 34.33 9.51
N TYR A 333 -5.46 34.55 9.29
CA TYR A 333 -6.36 33.55 8.70
C TYR A 333 -6.34 33.53 7.17
N ASN A 334 -5.86 34.58 6.51
CA ASN A 334 -5.95 34.69 5.06
C ASN A 334 -4.80 33.93 4.38
N PRO A 335 -5.09 32.85 3.63
CA PRO A 335 -4.08 32.07 2.94
C PRO A 335 -3.30 32.87 1.87
N LYS A 336 -3.80 34.01 1.41
CA LYS A 336 -3.06 34.87 0.48
C LYS A 336 -1.88 35.59 1.15
N ASN A 337 -1.82 35.60 2.48
CA ASN A 337 -0.78 36.29 3.24
C ASN A 337 0.44 35.41 3.55
N LYS A 338 0.51 34.17 3.04
CA LYS A 338 1.66 33.25 3.21
C LYS A 338 2.96 33.81 2.63
N ASP A 339 2.82 34.63 1.60
CA ASP A 339 3.96 35.23 0.88
C ASP A 339 4.28 36.64 1.38
N VAL A 340 3.76 37.06 2.55
CA VAL A 340 4.04 38.39 3.09
C VAL A 340 5.55 38.54 3.35
N SER A 341 6.12 39.48 2.61
CA SER A 341 7.51 39.88 2.56
C SER A 341 7.57 41.41 2.53
N LEU A 342 8.79 41.98 2.49
CA LEU A 342 8.93 43.42 2.29
C LEU A 342 8.53 43.88 0.87
N GLU A 343 8.48 42.97 -0.09
CA GLU A 343 8.17 43.27 -1.49
C GLU A 343 6.65 43.41 -1.73
N ASN A 344 5.82 42.84 -0.85
CA ASN A 344 4.35 42.88 -0.94
C ASN A 344 3.71 43.27 0.41
N CYS A 345 4.33 44.20 1.13
CA CYS A 345 3.93 44.57 2.48
C CYS A 345 2.72 45.52 2.60
N ASP A 346 2.02 45.86 1.50
CA ASP A 346 0.88 46.78 1.51
C ASP A 346 -0.18 46.41 2.55
N VAL A 347 -0.40 45.12 2.74
CA VAL A 347 -1.36 44.61 3.73
C VAL A 347 -0.89 44.93 5.15
N LEU A 348 0.42 44.82 5.44
CA LEU A 348 1.00 45.18 6.72
C LEU A 348 0.93 46.70 6.96
N VAL A 349 1.23 47.50 5.94
CA VAL A 349 1.11 48.97 5.99
C VAL A 349 -0.32 49.37 6.39
N LYS A 350 -1.33 48.85 5.68
CA LYS A 350 -2.75 49.11 5.97
C LYS A 350 -3.16 48.69 7.39
N LEU A 351 -2.61 47.59 7.91
CA LEU A 351 -2.88 47.15 9.28
C LEU A 351 -2.29 48.11 10.31
N PHE A 352 -1.07 48.61 10.09
CA PHE A 352 -0.47 49.59 10.99
C PHE A 352 -1.18 50.94 10.94
N GLU A 353 -1.61 51.42 9.77
CA GLU A 353 -2.42 52.63 9.65
C GLU A 353 -3.75 52.50 10.40
N LYS A 354 -4.46 51.37 10.22
CA LYS A 354 -5.69 51.07 10.97
C LYS A 354 -5.45 51.03 12.48
N ARG A 355 -4.31 50.50 12.93
CA ARG A 355 -3.94 50.50 14.34
C ARG A 355 -3.78 51.91 14.89
N ILE A 356 -3.00 52.76 14.21
CA ILE A 356 -2.76 54.16 14.61
C ILE A 356 -4.09 54.88 14.76
N SER A 357 -4.97 54.73 13.77
CA SER A 357 -6.32 55.31 13.80
C SER A 357 -7.14 54.78 14.99
N ALA A 358 -7.16 53.46 15.23
CA ALA A 358 -7.91 52.88 16.34
C ALA A 358 -7.43 53.35 17.72
N ILE A 359 -6.11 53.44 17.94
CA ILE A 359 -5.54 53.96 19.20
C ILE A 359 -5.89 55.44 19.39
N THR A 360 -5.77 56.23 18.33
CA THR A 360 -6.04 57.68 18.37
C THR A 360 -7.51 57.95 18.72
N LEU A 361 -8.44 57.22 18.10
CA LEU A 361 -9.87 57.32 18.41
C LEU A 361 -10.17 56.94 19.86
N PHE A 362 -9.60 55.83 20.34
CA PHE A 362 -9.78 55.40 21.73
C PHE A 362 -9.27 56.43 22.74
N HIS A 363 -8.12 57.07 22.48
CA HIS A 363 -7.61 58.15 23.32
C HIS A 363 -8.55 59.36 23.33
N GLY A 364 -9.13 59.72 22.19
CA GLY A 364 -10.12 60.79 22.09
C GLY A 364 -11.37 60.52 22.93
N GLU A 365 -11.87 59.28 22.93
CA GLU A 365 -13.05 58.86 23.70
C GLU A 365 -12.82 58.81 25.22
N LYS A 366 -11.59 58.55 25.66
CA LYS A 366 -11.23 58.30 27.07
C LYS A 366 -10.42 59.43 27.71
N ASN A 367 -10.45 60.63 27.15
CA ASN A 367 -9.70 61.81 27.63
C ASN A 367 -8.18 61.58 27.75
N GLY A 368 -7.59 60.76 26.89
CA GLY A 368 -6.14 60.67 26.70
C GLY A 368 -5.33 59.96 27.80
N LEU A 369 -5.93 59.43 28.86
CA LEU A 369 -5.21 58.83 29.98
C LEU A 369 -5.04 57.31 29.81
N ASN A 370 -4.19 56.89 28.86
CA ASN A 370 -3.75 55.50 28.75
C ASN A 370 -2.28 55.37 28.30
N LEU A 371 -1.36 55.44 29.29
CA LEU A 371 0.09 55.36 29.06
C LEU A 371 0.51 54.11 28.24
N PRO A 372 -0.03 52.89 28.51
CA PRO A 372 0.30 51.69 27.74
C PRO A 372 0.01 51.83 26.23
N LEU A 373 -1.18 52.32 25.85
CA LEU A 373 -1.54 52.47 24.45
C LEU A 373 -0.73 53.58 23.75
N GLN A 374 -0.34 54.61 24.49
CA GLN A 374 0.53 55.67 23.95
C GLN A 374 1.92 55.13 23.53
N HIS A 375 2.50 54.22 24.32
CA HIS A 375 3.76 53.56 23.95
C HIS A 375 3.60 52.71 22.69
N HIS A 376 2.50 51.97 22.56
CA HIS A 376 2.20 51.20 21.35
C HIS A 376 1.96 52.07 20.12
N LEU A 377 1.34 53.24 20.28
CA LEU A 377 1.15 54.20 19.19
C LEU A 377 2.50 54.64 18.62
N PHE A 378 3.41 55.09 19.48
CA PHE A 378 4.74 55.52 19.05
C PHE A 378 5.54 54.38 18.41
N ALA A 379 5.54 53.20 19.03
CA ALA A 379 6.21 52.02 18.47
C ALA A 379 5.64 51.66 17.09
N THR A 380 4.31 51.74 16.93
CA THR A 380 3.61 51.47 15.68
C THR A 380 4.00 52.47 14.59
N GLU A 381 4.04 53.77 14.89
CA GLU A 381 4.45 54.81 13.93
C GLU A 381 5.89 54.61 13.44
N VAL A 382 6.80 54.24 14.35
CA VAL A 382 8.19 53.92 14.00
C VAL A 382 8.25 52.69 13.09
N GLN A 383 7.51 51.63 13.39
CA GLN A 383 7.47 50.44 12.54
C GLN A 383 6.86 50.74 11.16
N LEU A 384 5.79 51.53 11.10
CA LEU A 384 5.19 51.94 9.82
C LEU A 384 6.18 52.72 8.95
N LYS A 385 6.88 53.71 9.54
CA LYS A 385 7.92 54.48 8.82
C LYS A 385 9.04 53.57 8.30
N ASN A 386 9.50 52.62 9.12
CA ASN A 386 10.52 51.65 8.74
C ASN A 386 10.05 50.69 7.63
N LEU A 387 8.77 50.30 7.65
CA LEU A 387 8.20 49.43 6.63
C LEU A 387 8.10 50.15 5.28
N VAL A 388 7.56 51.36 5.28
CA VAL A 388 7.39 52.20 4.07
C VAL A 388 8.74 52.56 3.45
N SER A 389 9.75 52.91 4.27
CA SER A 389 11.09 53.24 3.75
C SER A 389 11.77 52.04 3.09
N ARG A 390 11.66 50.85 3.71
CA ARG A 390 12.20 49.60 3.15
C ARG A 390 11.49 49.19 1.88
N HIS A 391 10.18 49.36 1.81
CA HIS A 391 9.39 49.06 0.62
C HIS A 391 9.79 49.98 -0.54
N SER A 392 9.89 51.29 -0.28
CA SER A 392 10.26 52.30 -1.28
C SER A 392 11.69 52.14 -1.80
N ALA A 393 12.60 51.58 -1.01
CA ALA A 393 13.99 51.34 -1.41
C ALA A 393 14.18 50.11 -2.31
N ARG A 394 13.16 49.25 -2.47
CA ARG A 394 13.21 48.03 -3.29
C ARG A 394 12.49 48.16 -4.63
N LEU A 395 11.60 49.16 -4.76
CA LEU A 395 11.00 49.59 -6.03
C LEU A 395 11.97 50.50 -6.77
#